data_AF-A0A0C4F4E5-F1
#
_entry.id   AF-A0A0C4F4E5-F1
#
_cell.length_a   1.000
_cell.length_b   1.000
_cell.length_c   1.000
_cell.angle_alpha   90.00
_cell.angle_beta   90.00
_cell.angle_gamma   90.00
#
_symmetry.space_group_name_H-M   'P 1'
#
loop_
_entity.id
_entity.type
_entity.pdbx_description
1 polymer ?
#
loop_
_entity_poly.entity_id
_entity_poly.type
_entity_poly.pdbx_seq_one_letter_code
_entity_poly.pdbx_strand_id
1 'polypeptide(L)'
;MFGPFSHNEVSKFFPFFRSSPLGSFVNADGKMRPINDLSFPRHNTDTPSVNSFVNKEMFKTTWDDFKAVAAFFKKNSGPFNLAIFDWEKAYWQIPTDPAQWPFLMVKDLKGDLYLDTRITFGGVAGCGSFGKPADTWKRLMESEFEVVKIFRWVDDNLFVKHPDSPTVRLPEAKLAERISQIGVFLIPKASFRFNEVEVLAGRLNLVSFVLPQLQCYLRGLYRWMNQWKRFWATRTLPLDVNTDLLFWLKTLTNFTHTRLVPVPEEVEISWVGNASTSFSIGVIVSSRWCQRRFKEGWEGPKPHRTIAWAETVAIRIGILMLHEFSWVVRGLNFVIWTDNTTTESVLVARKSRDTHVNEEWKIIQALLVEVQLYVTPKRVVSKENGADSLSHSSQNGHHVSDRVWFCIPDNLSPLLFHA
;
A
#
# COMPACT_ATOMS: atom_id res chain seq x y z
N MET A 1 -5.96 -19.06 2.85
CA MET A 1 -6.67 -20.32 2.60
C MET A 1 -8.17 -20.06 2.55
N PHE A 2 -8.90 -20.85 1.76
CA PHE A 2 -10.37 -20.87 1.72
C PHE A 2 -10.88 -22.13 2.40
N GLY A 3 -12.02 -22.05 3.08
CA GLY A 3 -12.63 -23.14 3.83
C GLY A 3 -13.10 -22.68 5.21
N PRO A 4 -13.45 -23.61 6.12
CA PRO A 4 -13.44 -25.07 5.93
C PRO A 4 -14.46 -25.54 4.89
N PHE A 5 -14.12 -26.60 4.16
CA PHE A 5 -15.01 -27.32 3.25
C PHE A 5 -15.08 -28.79 3.63
N SER A 6 -16.27 -29.36 3.57
CA SER A 6 -16.44 -30.81 3.64
C SER A 6 -15.89 -31.48 2.36
N HIS A 7 -15.54 -32.76 2.48
CA HIS A 7 -15.12 -33.56 1.31
C HIS A 7 -16.17 -33.55 0.18
N ASN A 8 -17.46 -33.58 0.54
CA ASN A 8 -18.58 -33.55 -0.40
C ASN A 8 -18.74 -32.21 -1.12
N GLU A 9 -18.29 -31.11 -0.52
CA GLU A 9 -18.29 -29.80 -1.20
C GLU A 9 -17.15 -29.74 -2.21
N VAL A 10 -15.95 -30.16 -1.82
CA VAL A 10 -14.77 -30.14 -2.72
C VAL A 10 -14.98 -31.07 -3.92
N SER A 11 -15.55 -32.26 -3.72
CA SER A 11 -15.79 -33.24 -4.80
C SER A 11 -16.80 -32.79 -5.85
N LYS A 12 -17.66 -31.81 -5.55
CA LYS A 12 -18.56 -31.21 -6.56
C LYS A 12 -17.80 -30.37 -7.60
N PHE A 13 -16.65 -29.82 -7.21
CA PHE A 13 -15.88 -28.91 -8.06
C PHE A 13 -14.64 -29.57 -8.66
N PHE A 14 -13.99 -30.45 -7.90
CA PHE A 14 -12.76 -31.11 -8.33
C PHE A 14 -12.98 -32.63 -8.45
N PRO A 15 -12.87 -33.20 -9.66
CA PRO A 15 -12.99 -34.65 -9.86
C PRO A 15 -11.87 -35.43 -9.16
N PHE A 16 -10.75 -34.77 -8.90
CA PHE A 16 -9.63 -35.25 -8.12
C PHE A 16 -9.16 -34.14 -7.20
N PHE A 17 -8.82 -34.47 -5.96
CA PHE A 17 -8.06 -33.61 -5.05
C PHE A 17 -7.38 -34.49 -3.99
N ARG A 18 -6.35 -33.94 -3.35
CA ARG A 18 -5.66 -34.60 -2.24
C ARG A 18 -5.27 -33.59 -1.18
N SER A 19 -5.27 -34.05 0.07
CA SER A 19 -4.61 -33.33 1.16
C SER A 19 -3.20 -33.85 1.37
N SER A 20 -2.35 -33.01 1.95
CA SER A 20 -1.08 -33.47 2.53
C SER A 20 -1.07 -33.19 4.04
N PRO A 21 -0.24 -33.91 4.83
CA PRO A 21 -0.17 -33.71 6.28
C PRO A 21 0.28 -32.29 6.62
N LEU A 22 -0.30 -31.75 7.69
CA LEU A 22 0.15 -30.48 8.26
C LEU A 22 1.34 -30.73 9.19
N GLY A 23 2.48 -30.13 8.88
CA GLY A 23 3.60 -29.97 9.79
C GLY A 23 3.60 -28.59 10.43
N SER A 24 4.46 -28.40 11.42
CA SER A 24 4.75 -27.08 11.98
C SER A 24 6.24 -26.93 12.24
N PHE A 25 6.73 -25.71 12.11
CA PHE A 25 8.09 -25.33 12.49
C PHE A 25 8.02 -24.12 13.40
N VAL A 26 8.77 -24.13 14.49
CA VAL A 26 8.86 -22.98 15.41
C VAL A 26 10.14 -22.23 15.07
N ASN A 27 9.97 -20.99 14.64
CA ASN A 27 11.08 -20.08 14.35
C ASN A 27 11.84 -19.70 15.63
N ALA A 28 13.04 -19.15 15.49
CA ALA A 28 13.83 -18.62 16.60
C ALA A 28 13.11 -17.48 17.36
N ASP A 29 12.17 -16.79 16.72
CA ASP A 29 11.31 -15.76 17.34
C ASP A 29 10.10 -16.35 18.11
N GLY A 30 10.02 -17.67 18.25
CA GLY A 30 8.94 -18.38 18.93
C GLY A 30 7.65 -18.52 18.12
N LYS A 31 7.57 -17.95 16.91
CA LYS A 31 6.36 -18.05 16.08
C LYS A 31 6.29 -19.40 15.37
N MET A 32 5.14 -20.03 15.47
CA MET A 32 4.84 -21.27 14.76
C MET A 32 4.42 -20.99 13.31
N ARG A 33 5.03 -21.69 12.36
CA ARG A 33 4.74 -21.63 10.94
C ARG A 33 4.16 -22.99 10.50
N PRO A 34 2.90 -23.03 10.04
CA PRO A 34 2.35 -24.26 9.47
C PRO A 34 3.02 -24.57 8.14
N ILE A 35 3.26 -25.86 7.90
CA ILE A 35 3.88 -26.41 6.68
C ILE A 35 2.89 -27.41 6.08
N ASN A 36 2.58 -27.27 4.80
CA ASN A 36 1.88 -28.32 4.07
C ASN A 36 2.94 -29.30 3.56
N ASP A 37 3.08 -30.51 4.12
CA ASP A 37 4.14 -31.45 3.73
C ASP A 37 3.84 -32.08 2.36
N LEU A 38 4.09 -31.30 1.30
CA LEU A 38 3.94 -31.69 -0.10
C LEU A 38 4.95 -32.76 -0.53
N SER A 39 5.88 -33.15 0.34
CA SER A 39 6.81 -34.27 0.10
C SER A 39 6.24 -35.61 0.61
N PHE A 40 5.10 -35.60 1.30
CA PHE A 40 4.45 -36.81 1.78
C PHE A 40 3.47 -37.40 0.73
N PRO A 41 3.37 -38.74 0.62
CA PRO A 41 4.25 -39.74 1.22
C PRO A 41 5.63 -39.73 0.54
N ARG A 42 6.68 -39.95 1.33
CA ARG A 42 8.06 -39.99 0.81
C ARG A 42 8.33 -41.38 0.23
N HIS A 43 8.94 -41.41 -0.96
CA HIS A 43 9.38 -42.66 -1.61
C HIS A 43 8.27 -43.69 -1.87
N ASN A 44 7.02 -43.26 -2.05
CA ASN A 44 5.91 -44.14 -2.44
C ASN A 44 5.64 -44.01 -3.95
N THR A 45 5.84 -45.09 -4.70
CA THR A 45 5.65 -45.12 -6.15
C THR A 45 4.18 -45.19 -6.57
N ASP A 46 3.32 -45.79 -5.74
CA ASP A 46 1.89 -45.95 -6.02
C ASP A 46 1.11 -44.66 -5.75
N THR A 47 1.60 -43.85 -4.81
CA THR A 47 1.05 -42.53 -4.49
C THR A 47 2.18 -41.52 -4.43
N PRO A 48 2.60 -40.95 -5.59
CA PRO A 48 3.69 -39.99 -5.61
C PRO A 48 3.34 -38.75 -4.77
N SER A 49 4.34 -38.11 -4.15
CA SER A 49 4.13 -36.85 -3.42
C SER A 49 3.85 -35.69 -4.38
N VAL A 50 3.23 -34.62 -3.90
CA VAL A 50 2.94 -33.44 -4.74
C VAL A 50 4.22 -32.85 -5.33
N ASN A 51 5.29 -32.79 -4.53
CA ASN A 51 6.60 -32.29 -4.97
C ASN A 51 7.26 -33.16 -6.05
N SER A 52 6.93 -34.45 -6.15
CA SER A 52 7.51 -35.32 -7.18
C SER A 52 7.09 -34.95 -8.61
N PHE A 53 5.96 -34.25 -8.76
CA PHE A 53 5.49 -33.76 -10.06
C PHE A 53 6.14 -32.44 -10.49
N VAL A 54 6.96 -31.82 -9.62
CA VAL A 54 7.51 -30.48 -9.84
C VAL A 54 8.99 -30.55 -10.16
N ASN A 55 9.34 -30.15 -11.38
CA ASN A 55 10.74 -29.97 -11.74
C ASN A 55 11.28 -28.64 -11.18
N LYS A 56 11.99 -28.70 -10.05
CA LYS A 56 12.58 -27.52 -9.39
C LYS A 56 13.55 -26.74 -10.28
N GLU A 57 14.19 -27.37 -11.28
CA GLU A 57 15.13 -26.70 -12.18
C GLU A 57 14.44 -25.68 -13.10
N MET A 58 13.12 -25.76 -13.27
CA MET A 58 12.34 -24.75 -14.01
C MET A 58 12.16 -23.45 -13.20
N PHE A 59 12.53 -23.44 -11.92
CA PHE A 59 12.31 -22.34 -10.98
C PHE A 59 13.62 -21.80 -10.40
N LYS A 60 14.68 -21.70 -11.22
CA LYS A 60 15.94 -21.08 -10.79
C LYS A 60 15.72 -19.61 -10.40
N THR A 61 16.42 -19.19 -9.35
CA THR A 61 16.45 -17.81 -8.86
C THR A 61 17.85 -17.47 -8.33
N THR A 62 18.19 -16.18 -8.28
CA THR A 62 19.49 -15.71 -7.81
C THR A 62 19.45 -15.18 -6.38
N TRP A 63 20.48 -15.49 -5.59
CA TRP A 63 20.66 -14.95 -4.25
C TRP A 63 21.99 -14.22 -4.17
N ASP A 64 22.00 -13.04 -3.57
CA ASP A 64 23.23 -12.36 -3.20
C ASP A 64 23.55 -12.70 -1.75
N ASP A 65 24.42 -13.69 -1.56
CA ASP A 65 24.83 -14.15 -0.25
C ASP A 65 25.76 -13.16 0.46
N PHE A 66 26.08 -13.48 1.72
CA PHE A 66 27.03 -12.69 2.52
C PHE A 66 28.37 -12.45 1.78
N LYS A 67 28.86 -13.43 1.01
CA LYS A 67 30.15 -13.29 0.31
C LYS A 67 30.04 -12.27 -0.82
N ALA A 68 28.93 -12.25 -1.56
CA ALA A 68 28.68 -11.26 -2.59
C ALA A 68 28.65 -9.84 -2.01
N VAL A 69 27.94 -9.65 -0.89
CA VAL A 69 27.85 -8.37 -0.18
C VAL A 69 29.22 -7.94 0.36
N ALA A 70 29.93 -8.83 1.06
CA ALA A 70 31.25 -8.54 1.63
C ALA A 70 32.28 -8.22 0.54
N ALA A 71 32.28 -8.96 -0.58
CA ALA A 71 33.16 -8.70 -1.70
C ALA A 71 32.92 -7.32 -2.34
N PHE A 72 31.66 -6.88 -2.40
CA PHE A 72 31.33 -5.54 -2.89
C PHE A 72 31.91 -4.44 -2.00
N PHE A 73 31.67 -4.50 -0.68
CA PHE A 73 32.19 -3.47 0.24
C PHE A 73 33.72 -3.50 0.38
N LYS A 74 34.36 -4.65 0.16
CA LYS A 74 35.82 -4.74 0.11
C LYS A 74 36.41 -4.08 -1.13
N LYS A 75 35.72 -4.13 -2.27
CA LYS A 75 36.20 -3.60 -3.56
C LYS A 75 35.88 -2.12 -3.77
N ASN A 76 34.84 -1.61 -3.12
CA ASN A 76 34.37 -0.24 -3.32
C ASN A 76 34.55 0.55 -2.02
N SER A 77 35.36 1.60 -2.05
CA SER A 77 35.51 2.53 -0.94
C SER A 77 34.28 3.43 -0.85
N GLY A 78 33.71 3.53 0.36
CA GLY A 78 32.59 4.43 0.66
C GLY A 78 32.99 5.91 0.73
N PRO A 79 32.13 6.78 1.29
CA PRO A 79 30.97 6.46 2.12
C PRO A 79 29.74 5.97 1.33
N PHE A 80 28.87 5.18 1.99
CA PHE A 80 27.59 4.69 1.47
C PHE A 80 26.47 4.85 2.49
N ASN A 81 25.24 5.11 2.01
CA ASN A 81 24.00 4.97 2.76
C ASN A 81 23.34 3.64 2.42
N LEU A 82 22.81 2.97 3.45
CA LEU A 82 22.22 1.64 3.36
C LEU A 82 20.75 1.68 3.79
N ALA A 83 19.90 0.93 3.10
CA ALA A 83 18.51 0.72 3.49
C ALA A 83 18.09 -0.74 3.27
N ILE A 84 17.28 -1.28 4.18
CA ILE A 84 16.71 -2.62 4.07
C ILE A 84 15.24 -2.50 3.67
N PHE A 85 14.83 -3.28 2.68
CA PHE A 85 13.46 -3.44 2.23
C PHE A 85 13.07 -4.92 2.34
N ASP A 86 12.06 -5.19 3.16
CA ASP A 86 11.49 -6.52 3.39
C ASP A 86 10.17 -6.71 2.64
N TRP A 87 9.96 -7.89 2.05
CA TRP A 87 8.70 -8.25 1.42
C TRP A 87 7.74 -8.88 2.44
N GLU A 88 6.74 -8.11 2.87
CA GLU A 88 5.74 -8.62 3.81
C GLU A 88 5.06 -9.91 3.27
N LYS A 89 5.21 -11.03 3.98
CA LYS A 89 4.59 -12.32 3.60
C LYS A 89 4.93 -12.75 2.16
N ALA A 90 6.17 -12.49 1.71
CA ALA A 90 6.69 -12.74 0.36
C ALA A 90 6.06 -13.92 -0.40
N TYR A 91 6.12 -15.13 0.18
CA TYR A 91 5.55 -16.34 -0.42
C TYR A 91 4.03 -16.25 -0.63
N TRP A 92 3.28 -15.81 0.38
CA TRP A 92 1.82 -15.74 0.30
C TRP A 92 1.30 -14.68 -0.69
N GLN A 93 2.17 -13.84 -1.24
CA GLN A 93 1.79 -12.91 -2.30
C GLN A 93 1.61 -13.60 -3.66
N ILE A 94 2.30 -14.73 -3.89
CA ILE A 94 2.30 -15.40 -5.20
C ILE A 94 1.09 -16.34 -5.32
N PRO A 95 0.13 -16.07 -6.22
CA PRO A 95 -0.97 -16.99 -6.50
C PRO A 95 -0.49 -18.27 -7.19
N THR A 96 -1.14 -19.38 -6.87
CA THR A 96 -1.02 -20.63 -7.61
C THR A 96 -2.10 -20.70 -8.70
N ASP A 97 -1.78 -21.38 -9.79
CA ASP A 97 -2.72 -21.58 -10.89
C ASP A 97 -3.93 -22.41 -10.40
N PRO A 98 -5.18 -22.08 -10.76
CA PRO A 98 -6.35 -22.88 -10.39
C PRO A 98 -6.25 -24.36 -10.73
N ALA A 99 -5.52 -24.74 -11.78
CA ALA A 99 -5.27 -26.14 -12.13
C ALA A 99 -4.41 -26.88 -11.09
N GLN A 100 -3.66 -26.16 -10.25
CA GLN A 100 -2.82 -26.72 -9.19
C GLN A 100 -3.57 -26.88 -7.86
N TRP A 101 -4.68 -26.17 -7.65
CA TRP A 101 -5.46 -26.17 -6.42
C TRP A 101 -5.85 -27.57 -5.90
N PRO A 102 -6.21 -28.55 -6.74
CA PRO A 102 -6.45 -29.94 -6.32
C PRO A 102 -5.33 -30.59 -5.49
N PHE A 103 -4.08 -30.14 -5.66
CA PHE A 103 -2.90 -30.71 -5.01
C PHE A 103 -2.50 -29.94 -3.73
N LEU A 104 -3.18 -28.84 -3.43
CA LEU A 104 -2.81 -27.89 -2.39
C LEU A 104 -3.83 -27.85 -1.23
N MET A 105 -4.65 -28.90 -1.10
CA MET A 105 -5.57 -29.00 0.02
C MET A 105 -4.83 -29.35 1.30
N VAL A 106 -5.34 -28.84 2.41
CA VAL A 106 -4.90 -29.13 3.78
C VAL A 106 -6.09 -29.69 4.52
N LYS A 107 -5.90 -30.78 5.26
CA LYS A 107 -6.95 -31.37 6.10
C LYS A 107 -6.70 -30.98 7.55
N ASP A 108 -7.72 -30.44 8.23
CA ASP A 108 -7.62 -30.13 9.65
C ASP A 108 -7.85 -31.36 10.54
N LEU A 109 -7.78 -31.16 11.85
CA LEU A 109 -7.96 -32.23 12.85
C LEU A 109 -9.41 -32.74 12.94
N LYS A 110 -10.39 -31.97 12.46
CA LYS A 110 -11.81 -32.36 12.42
C LYS A 110 -12.17 -33.10 11.13
N GLY A 111 -11.28 -33.04 10.15
CA GLY A 111 -11.41 -33.70 8.87
C GLY A 111 -11.90 -32.80 7.75
N ASP A 112 -12.08 -31.51 8.02
CA ASP A 112 -12.46 -30.51 7.02
C ASP A 112 -11.23 -30.11 6.18
N LEU A 113 -11.51 -29.63 4.96
CA LEU A 113 -10.52 -29.29 3.96
C LEU A 113 -10.40 -27.78 3.79
N TYR A 114 -9.16 -27.31 3.70
CA TYR A 114 -8.81 -25.93 3.39
C TYR A 114 -8.02 -25.91 2.09
N LEU A 115 -8.40 -25.02 1.18
CA LEU A 115 -7.68 -24.80 -0.06
C LEU A 115 -6.67 -23.66 0.11
N ASP A 116 -5.39 -23.94 -0.13
CA ASP A 116 -4.41 -22.88 -0.32
C ASP A 116 -4.30 -22.46 -1.79
N THR A 117 -4.45 -21.16 -2.03
CA THR A 117 -4.40 -20.55 -3.37
C THR A 117 -3.13 -19.75 -3.58
N ARG A 118 -2.21 -19.78 -2.60
CA ARG A 118 -0.93 -19.10 -2.61
C ARG A 118 0.18 -20.13 -2.37
N ILE A 119 1.40 -19.82 -2.81
CA ILE A 119 2.53 -20.71 -2.50
C ILE A 119 2.78 -20.71 -0.98
N THR A 120 3.01 -21.88 -0.42
CA THR A 120 3.27 -22.07 1.01
C THR A 120 4.53 -22.87 1.25
N PHE A 121 4.98 -22.86 2.50
CA PHE A 121 6.08 -23.69 2.93
C PHE A 121 5.76 -25.17 2.68
N GLY A 122 6.75 -25.89 2.15
CA GLY A 122 6.67 -27.30 1.82
C GLY A 122 6.79 -27.60 0.32
N GLY A 123 6.52 -26.64 -0.56
CA GLY A 123 6.67 -26.80 -2.02
C GLY A 123 8.12 -26.67 -2.50
N VAL A 124 8.61 -27.64 -3.29
CA VAL A 124 10.00 -27.62 -3.83
C VAL A 124 10.29 -26.46 -4.78
N ALA A 125 9.27 -25.88 -5.40
CA ALA A 125 9.40 -24.70 -6.27
C ALA A 125 9.12 -23.37 -5.55
N GLY A 126 8.75 -23.36 -4.26
CA GLY A 126 8.30 -22.16 -3.56
C GLY A 126 9.30 -21.00 -3.65
N CYS A 127 10.56 -21.25 -3.29
CA CYS A 127 11.64 -20.26 -3.35
C CYS A 127 11.83 -19.68 -4.76
N GLY A 128 11.74 -20.52 -5.78
CA GLY A 128 11.95 -20.12 -7.16
C GLY A 128 10.75 -19.38 -7.77
N SER A 129 9.53 -19.78 -7.41
CA SER A 129 8.28 -19.13 -7.83
C SER A 129 8.19 -17.70 -7.31
N PHE A 130 8.62 -17.43 -6.07
CA PHE A 130 8.81 -16.08 -5.56
C PHE A 130 10.05 -15.40 -6.14
N GLY A 131 11.14 -16.15 -6.28
CA GLY A 131 12.43 -15.63 -6.68
C GLY A 131 12.45 -15.00 -8.08
N LYS A 132 11.74 -15.55 -9.06
CA LYS A 132 11.66 -14.99 -10.41
C LYS A 132 11.09 -13.56 -10.48
N PRO A 133 9.89 -13.27 -9.93
CA PRO A 133 9.39 -11.91 -9.88
C PRO A 133 10.28 -11.01 -9.03
N ALA A 134 10.88 -11.51 -7.95
CA ALA A 134 11.80 -10.74 -7.12
C ALA A 134 13.11 -10.37 -7.84
N ASP A 135 13.68 -11.29 -8.64
CA ASP A 135 14.84 -11.03 -9.50
C ASP A 135 14.51 -10.00 -10.58
N THR A 136 13.31 -10.07 -11.15
CA THR A 136 12.83 -9.09 -12.14
C THR A 136 12.65 -7.72 -11.49
N TRP A 137 12.02 -7.67 -10.32
CA TRP A 137 11.85 -6.44 -9.53
C TRP A 137 13.20 -5.81 -9.20
N LYS A 138 14.17 -6.58 -8.70
CA LYS A 138 15.53 -6.10 -8.40
C LYS A 138 16.15 -5.40 -9.62
N ARG A 139 16.11 -6.04 -10.79
CA ARG A 139 16.66 -5.48 -12.03
C ARG A 139 15.93 -4.19 -12.46
N LEU A 140 14.61 -4.15 -12.29
CA LEU A 140 13.82 -2.96 -12.57
C LEU A 140 14.20 -1.82 -11.62
N MET A 141 14.28 -2.09 -10.31
CA MET A 141 14.69 -1.09 -9.33
C MET A 141 16.11 -0.55 -9.62
N GLU A 142 17.08 -1.42 -9.94
CA GLU A 142 18.45 -1.01 -10.30
C GLU A 142 18.52 -0.19 -11.60
N SER A 143 17.58 -0.37 -12.53
CA SER A 143 17.57 0.33 -13.83
C SER A 143 16.75 1.62 -13.85
N GLU A 144 15.79 1.75 -12.95
CA GLU A 144 14.84 2.87 -12.92
C GLU A 144 15.14 3.87 -11.80
N PHE A 145 15.89 3.47 -10.77
CA PHE A 145 16.30 4.34 -9.68
C PHE A 145 17.81 4.54 -9.65
N GLU A 146 18.22 5.71 -9.18
CA GLU A 146 19.62 6.01 -8.90
C GLU A 146 20.07 5.28 -7.62
N VAL A 147 20.56 4.06 -7.80
CA VAL A 147 21.14 3.20 -6.76
C VAL A 147 22.47 2.65 -7.23
N VAL A 148 23.42 2.44 -6.31
CA VAL A 148 24.72 1.85 -6.65
C VAL A 148 24.57 0.35 -6.87
N LYS A 149 23.85 -0.31 -5.95
CA LYS A 149 23.59 -1.74 -6.01
C LYS A 149 22.38 -2.09 -5.15
N ILE A 150 21.62 -3.08 -5.58
CA ILE A 150 20.67 -3.79 -4.74
C ILE A 150 21.18 -5.22 -4.54
N PHE A 151 21.23 -5.68 -3.31
CA PHE A 151 21.45 -7.09 -2.98
C PHE A 151 20.13 -7.70 -2.52
N ARG A 152 19.90 -8.96 -2.85
CA ARG A 152 18.69 -9.69 -2.49
C ARG A 152 19.02 -11.04 -1.89
N TRP A 153 18.57 -11.26 -0.67
CA TRP A 153 18.63 -12.53 0.03
C TRP A 153 17.23 -12.93 0.50
N VAL A 154 16.64 -13.94 -0.13
CA VAL A 154 15.23 -14.30 0.08
C VAL A 154 14.32 -13.09 -0.17
N ASP A 155 13.67 -12.63 0.87
CA ASP A 155 12.77 -11.48 0.97
C ASP A 155 13.48 -10.19 1.40
N ASP A 156 14.68 -10.28 1.95
CA ASP A 156 15.49 -9.12 2.33
C ASP A 156 16.18 -8.49 1.11
N ASN A 157 16.03 -7.17 0.96
CA ASN A 157 16.68 -6.40 -0.10
C ASN A 157 17.50 -5.26 0.49
N LEU A 158 18.81 -5.30 0.31
CA LEU A 158 19.73 -4.26 0.77
C LEU A 158 20.02 -3.30 -0.38
N PHE A 159 19.59 -2.05 -0.22
CA PHE A 159 19.86 -0.94 -1.11
C PHE A 159 21.16 -0.25 -0.69
N VAL A 160 22.04 0.02 -1.66
CA VAL A 160 23.29 0.76 -1.48
C VAL A 160 23.26 2.03 -2.32
N LYS A 161 23.59 3.17 -1.69
CA LYS A 161 23.63 4.48 -2.34
C LYS A 161 24.84 5.31 -1.90
N HIS A 162 25.25 6.27 -2.73
CA HIS A 162 26.16 7.32 -2.30
C HIS A 162 25.43 8.36 -1.42
N PRO A 163 26.09 8.93 -0.39
CA PRO A 163 25.51 9.97 0.46
C PRO A 163 25.08 11.22 -0.31
N ASP A 164 25.77 11.53 -1.41
CA ASP A 164 25.51 12.70 -2.26
C ASP A 164 24.19 12.58 -3.04
N SER A 165 23.55 11.40 -3.03
CA SER A 165 22.18 11.15 -3.53
C SER A 165 21.23 10.89 -2.34
N PRO A 166 20.93 11.91 -1.50
CA PRO A 166 20.16 11.74 -0.26
C PRO A 166 18.68 11.41 -0.50
N THR A 167 18.21 11.52 -1.74
CA THR A 167 16.84 11.24 -2.17
C THR A 167 16.89 10.17 -3.26
N VAL A 168 16.03 9.15 -3.20
CA VAL A 168 15.83 8.28 -4.36
C VAL A 168 15.00 9.04 -5.38
N ARG A 169 15.59 9.31 -6.54
CA ARG A 169 14.96 10.04 -7.63
C ARG A 169 14.76 9.09 -8.79
N LEU A 170 13.68 9.33 -9.54
CA LEU A 170 13.65 8.93 -10.94
C LEU A 170 14.63 9.84 -11.69
N PRO A 171 15.58 9.29 -12.46
CA PRO A 171 16.44 10.10 -13.33
C PRO A 171 15.60 11.02 -14.23
N GLU A 172 16.09 12.22 -14.53
CA GLU A 172 15.34 13.23 -15.30
C GLU A 172 14.84 12.68 -16.65
N ALA A 173 15.68 11.91 -17.34
CA ALA A 173 15.30 11.25 -18.59
C ALA A 173 14.13 10.26 -18.40
N LYS A 174 14.12 9.50 -17.30
CA LYS A 174 13.03 8.58 -16.96
C LYS A 174 11.76 9.34 -16.58
N LEU A 175 11.89 10.42 -15.81
CA LEU A 175 10.76 11.27 -15.46
C LEU A 175 10.09 11.85 -16.72
N ALA A 176 10.89 12.41 -17.64
CA ALA A 176 10.40 12.91 -18.92
C ALA A 176 9.70 11.81 -19.75
N GLU A 177 10.26 10.59 -19.76
CA GLU A 177 9.66 9.43 -20.41
C GLU A 177 8.26 9.11 -19.83
N ARG A 178 8.11 9.13 -18.49
CA ARG A 178 6.81 8.88 -17.82
C ARG A 178 5.80 9.97 -18.12
N ILE A 179 6.22 11.24 -18.12
CA ILE A 179 5.38 12.38 -18.49
C ILE A 179 4.85 12.23 -19.93
N SER A 180 5.74 11.92 -20.88
CA SER A 180 5.35 11.70 -22.28
C SER A 180 4.36 10.54 -22.42
N GLN A 181 4.59 9.43 -21.71
CA GLN A 181 3.69 8.27 -21.72
C GLN A 181 2.29 8.58 -21.20
N ILE A 182 2.18 9.35 -20.10
CA ILE A 182 0.87 9.81 -19.62
C ILE A 182 0.21 10.71 -20.67
N GLY A 183 0.97 11.61 -21.29
CA GLY A 183 0.48 12.51 -22.34
C GLY A 183 -0.19 11.78 -23.51
N VAL A 184 0.35 10.64 -23.94
CA VAL A 184 -0.26 9.80 -25.00
C VAL A 184 -1.66 9.32 -24.62
N PHE A 185 -1.88 8.96 -23.35
CA PHE A 185 -3.18 8.50 -22.88
C PHE A 185 -4.22 9.62 -22.83
N LEU A 186 -3.78 10.86 -22.61
CA LEU A 186 -4.65 12.03 -22.49
C LEU A 186 -5.10 12.60 -23.85
N ILE A 187 -4.67 12.03 -24.98
CA ILE A 187 -5.10 12.44 -26.32
C ILE A 187 -6.61 12.15 -26.47
N PRO A 188 -7.44 13.16 -26.81
CA PRO A 188 -8.88 12.97 -26.96
C PRO A 188 -9.22 11.89 -28.00
N LYS A 189 -10.20 11.05 -27.68
CA LYS A 189 -10.71 9.96 -28.53
C LYS A 189 -9.69 8.86 -28.86
N ALA A 190 -8.50 8.87 -28.25
CA ALA A 190 -7.57 7.76 -28.36
C ALA A 190 -8.17 6.48 -27.74
N SER A 191 -7.74 5.33 -28.26
CA SER A 191 -8.13 4.02 -27.77
C SER A 191 -6.91 3.13 -27.63
N PHE A 192 -6.92 2.31 -26.58
CA PHE A 192 -5.75 1.57 -26.11
C PHE A 192 -6.06 0.09 -25.98
N ARG A 193 -5.07 -0.76 -26.25
CA ARG A 193 -5.09 -2.18 -25.96
C ARG A 193 -4.76 -2.44 -24.49
N PHE A 194 -5.10 -3.63 -24.02
CA PHE A 194 -4.85 -4.02 -22.63
C PHE A 194 -3.36 -3.90 -22.25
N ASN A 195 -2.45 -4.35 -23.12
CA ASN A 195 -1.01 -4.33 -22.85
C ASN A 195 -0.45 -2.90 -22.70
N GLU A 196 -1.00 -1.93 -23.42
CA GLU A 196 -0.59 -0.53 -23.30
C GLU A 196 -0.95 0.02 -21.92
N VAL A 197 -2.16 -0.28 -21.45
CA VAL A 197 -2.64 0.11 -20.10
C VAL A 197 -1.84 -0.61 -19.02
N GLU A 198 -1.56 -1.91 -19.21
CA GLU A 198 -0.76 -2.72 -18.29
C GLU A 198 0.66 -2.17 -18.11
N VAL A 199 1.31 -1.79 -19.21
CA VAL A 199 2.64 -1.17 -19.19
C VAL A 199 2.61 0.17 -18.45
N LEU A 200 1.60 1.01 -18.71
CA LEU A 200 1.45 2.28 -17.99
C LEU A 200 1.23 2.05 -16.50
N ALA A 201 0.33 1.14 -16.13
CA ALA A 201 0.03 0.81 -14.74
C ALA A 201 1.28 0.30 -14.01
N GLY A 202 2.06 -0.60 -14.62
CA GLY A 202 3.31 -1.11 -14.05
C GLY A 202 4.35 -0.01 -13.85
N ARG A 203 4.50 0.91 -14.80
CA ARG A 203 5.42 2.05 -14.72
C ARG A 203 5.01 3.05 -13.63
N LEU A 204 3.73 3.42 -13.55
CA LEU A 204 3.25 4.32 -12.51
C LEU A 204 3.28 3.66 -11.12
N ASN A 205 3.06 2.34 -11.06
CA ASN A 205 3.27 1.57 -9.83
C ASN A 205 4.73 1.67 -9.36
N LEU A 206 5.69 1.62 -10.27
CA LEU A 206 7.10 1.84 -9.93
C LEU A 206 7.35 3.27 -9.42
N VAL A 207 6.79 4.28 -10.09
CA VAL A 207 6.90 5.69 -9.66
C VAL A 207 6.31 5.88 -8.25
N SER A 208 5.29 5.11 -7.88
CA SER A 208 4.68 5.18 -6.54
C SER A 208 5.62 4.77 -5.40
N PHE A 209 6.76 4.12 -5.67
CA PHE A 209 7.79 3.91 -4.64
C PHE A 209 8.49 5.21 -4.25
N VAL A 210 8.57 6.20 -5.15
CA VAL A 210 9.15 7.53 -4.89
C VAL A 210 8.09 8.55 -4.47
N LEU A 211 6.87 8.40 -5.00
CA LEU A 211 5.71 9.21 -4.66
C LEU A 211 4.59 8.32 -4.16
N PRO A 212 4.68 7.81 -2.92
CA PRO A 212 3.70 6.87 -2.39
C PRO A 212 2.30 7.49 -2.25
N GLN A 213 2.22 8.81 -2.25
CA GLN A 213 0.98 9.58 -2.29
C GLN A 213 0.16 9.34 -3.56
N LEU A 214 0.83 8.99 -4.67
CA LEU A 214 0.16 8.76 -5.96
C LEU A 214 -0.43 7.36 -6.10
N GLN A 215 -0.17 6.46 -5.15
CA GLN A 215 -0.63 5.08 -5.20
C GLN A 215 -2.17 4.96 -5.27
N CYS A 216 -2.90 5.86 -4.61
CA CYS A 216 -4.38 5.85 -4.63
C CYS A 216 -4.95 6.12 -6.03
N TYR A 217 -4.21 6.81 -6.90
CA TYR A 217 -4.58 7.11 -8.29
C TYR A 217 -4.29 5.95 -9.26
N LEU A 218 -3.68 4.84 -8.82
CA LEU A 218 -3.52 3.63 -9.66
C LEU A 218 -4.80 2.81 -9.76
N ARG A 219 -5.73 2.99 -8.81
CA ARG A 219 -6.96 2.19 -8.75
C ARG A 219 -7.82 2.35 -10.01
N GLY A 220 -7.89 3.56 -10.57
CA GLY A 220 -8.60 3.83 -11.81
C GLY A 220 -8.07 2.96 -12.96
N LEU A 221 -6.74 2.87 -13.10
CA LEU A 221 -6.08 2.05 -14.12
C LEU A 221 -6.34 0.56 -13.92
N TYR A 222 -6.15 0.03 -12.71
CA TYR A 222 -6.42 -1.39 -12.43
C TYR A 222 -7.89 -1.76 -12.64
N ARG A 223 -8.82 -0.88 -12.22
CA ARG A 223 -10.25 -1.05 -12.50
C ARG A 223 -10.50 -1.08 -14.00
N TRP A 224 -9.90 -0.18 -14.75
CA TRP A 224 -10.04 -0.15 -16.21
C TRP A 224 -9.53 -1.44 -16.83
N MET A 225 -8.34 -1.91 -16.46
CA MET A 225 -7.78 -3.21 -16.89
C MET A 225 -8.73 -4.38 -16.62
N ASN A 226 -9.34 -4.44 -15.43
CA ASN A 226 -10.27 -5.49 -15.06
C ASN A 226 -11.56 -5.54 -15.90
N GLN A 227 -11.87 -4.48 -16.67
CA GLN A 227 -13.05 -4.48 -17.52
C GLN A 227 -12.85 -5.21 -18.86
N TRP A 228 -11.60 -5.52 -19.24
CA TRP A 228 -11.32 -6.28 -20.46
C TRP A 228 -11.81 -7.71 -20.35
N LYS A 229 -12.82 -8.07 -21.15
CA LYS A 229 -13.26 -9.46 -21.37
C LYS A 229 -12.57 -10.11 -22.57
N ARG A 230 -12.10 -9.29 -23.50
CA ARG A 230 -11.44 -9.68 -24.76
C ARG A 230 -10.17 -8.87 -24.90
N PHE A 231 -9.02 -9.47 -24.61
CA PHE A 231 -7.72 -8.78 -24.51
C PHE A 231 -7.25 -8.12 -25.82
N TRP A 232 -7.80 -8.53 -26.97
CA TRP A 232 -7.49 -7.92 -28.27
C TRP A 232 -8.29 -6.66 -28.59
N ALA A 233 -9.37 -6.37 -27.86
CA ALA A 233 -10.20 -5.20 -28.11
C ALA A 233 -9.53 -3.92 -27.58
N THR A 234 -9.65 -2.83 -28.32
CA THR A 234 -9.27 -1.50 -27.83
C THR A 234 -10.38 -0.89 -26.98
N ARG A 235 -10.02 0.01 -26.06
CA ARG A 235 -10.97 0.79 -25.27
C ARG A 235 -10.53 2.24 -25.14
N THR A 236 -11.50 3.13 -25.07
CA THR A 236 -11.27 4.56 -24.80
C THR A 236 -10.96 4.79 -23.33
N LEU A 237 -10.23 5.85 -23.05
CA LEU A 237 -9.89 6.27 -21.69
C LEU A 237 -11.17 6.66 -20.89
N PRO A 238 -11.46 6.00 -19.75
CA PRO A 238 -12.57 6.39 -18.90
C PRO A 238 -12.33 7.76 -18.23
N LEU A 239 -13.40 8.50 -17.96
CA LEU A 239 -13.32 9.85 -17.39
C LEU A 239 -12.60 9.90 -16.04
N ASP A 240 -12.87 8.94 -15.15
CA ASP A 240 -12.22 8.85 -13.85
C ASP A 240 -10.71 8.59 -13.97
N VAL A 241 -10.31 7.76 -14.94
CA VAL A 241 -8.89 7.50 -15.21
C VAL A 241 -8.22 8.72 -15.83
N ASN A 242 -8.94 9.48 -16.67
CA ASN A 242 -8.45 10.75 -17.20
C ASN A 242 -8.13 11.75 -16.08
N THR A 243 -9.05 11.93 -15.13
CA THR A 243 -8.83 12.78 -13.95
C THR A 243 -7.61 12.33 -13.15
N ASP A 244 -7.49 11.02 -12.88
CA ASP A 244 -6.34 10.47 -12.16
C ASP A 244 -5.03 10.72 -12.93
N LEU A 245 -5.01 10.49 -14.25
CA LEU A 245 -3.82 10.72 -15.10
C LEU A 245 -3.44 12.20 -15.24
N LEU A 246 -4.40 13.12 -15.27
CA LEU A 246 -4.14 14.55 -15.20
C LEU A 246 -3.47 14.93 -13.88
N PHE A 247 -3.90 14.32 -12.77
CA PHE A 247 -3.27 14.52 -11.48
C PHE A 247 -1.84 13.96 -11.44
N TRP A 248 -1.62 12.76 -11.99
CA TRP A 248 -0.28 12.21 -12.20
C TRP A 248 0.60 13.17 -12.99
N LEU A 249 0.12 13.65 -14.14
CA LEU A 249 0.86 14.57 -15.00
C LEU A 249 1.22 15.86 -14.27
N LYS A 250 0.24 16.49 -13.60
CA LYS A 250 0.44 17.70 -12.80
C LYS A 250 1.49 17.46 -11.71
N THR A 251 1.42 16.35 -11.00
CA THR A 251 2.34 16.05 -9.91
C THR A 251 3.75 15.78 -10.44
N LEU A 252 3.90 14.94 -11.45
CA LEU A 252 5.22 14.62 -12.01
C LEU A 252 5.92 15.83 -12.66
N THR A 253 5.15 16.82 -13.10
CA THR A 253 5.70 18.07 -13.66
C THR A 253 6.14 19.06 -12.59
N ASN A 254 5.50 19.07 -11.41
CA ASN A 254 5.67 20.13 -10.42
C ASN A 254 6.28 19.67 -9.09
N PHE A 255 6.37 18.36 -8.82
CA PHE A 255 6.84 17.89 -7.53
C PHE A 255 8.32 18.23 -7.32
N THR A 256 8.66 18.62 -6.09
CA THR A 256 10.05 18.74 -5.67
C THR A 256 10.52 17.38 -5.16
N HIS A 257 11.63 16.88 -5.69
CA HIS A 257 12.24 15.57 -5.40
C HIS A 257 11.96 15.05 -3.97
N THR A 258 11.22 13.95 -3.86
CA THR A 258 10.85 13.30 -2.59
C THR A 258 11.83 12.19 -2.20
N ARG A 259 11.79 11.75 -0.94
CA ARG A 259 12.55 10.59 -0.46
C ARG A 259 11.69 9.33 -0.61
N LEU A 260 12.32 8.21 -0.99
CA LEU A 260 11.66 6.88 -1.05
C LEU A 260 11.40 6.30 0.35
N VAL A 261 12.17 6.73 1.34
CA VAL A 261 11.97 6.39 2.75
C VAL A 261 11.56 7.66 3.49
N PRO A 262 10.41 7.68 4.18
CA PRO A 262 10.06 8.73 5.14
C PRO A 262 11.20 8.93 6.14
N VAL A 263 11.32 10.12 6.74
CA VAL A 263 12.20 10.26 7.90
C VAL A 263 11.68 9.29 8.97
N PRO A 264 12.51 8.34 9.46
CA PRO A 264 12.07 7.32 10.39
C PRO A 264 11.71 7.90 11.76
N GLU A 265 12.24 9.09 12.07
CA GLU A 265 11.88 9.81 13.28
C GLU A 265 10.47 10.38 13.15
N GLU A 266 9.57 9.78 13.92
CA GLU A 266 8.19 10.21 14.07
C GLU A 266 8.13 11.34 15.09
N VAL A 267 7.53 12.46 14.69
CA VAL A 267 7.27 13.59 15.56
C VAL A 267 5.90 13.38 16.20
N GLU A 268 5.91 13.04 17.48
CA GLU A 268 4.71 12.94 18.30
C GLU A 268 4.31 14.33 18.80
N ILE A 269 3.08 14.73 18.49
CA ILE A 269 2.51 16.04 18.87
C ILE A 269 1.11 15.90 19.42
N SER A 270 0.69 14.72 19.87
CA SER A 270 -0.67 14.45 20.34
C SER A 270 -1.72 14.85 19.31
N TRP A 271 -1.43 14.68 18.02
CA TRP A 271 -2.38 15.01 16.97
C TRP A 271 -3.49 13.96 16.96
N VAL A 272 -4.69 14.40 17.30
CA VAL A 272 -5.89 13.58 17.34
C VAL A 272 -7.07 14.33 16.74
N GLY A 273 -7.90 13.64 15.99
CA GLY A 273 -9.14 14.16 15.43
C GLY A 273 -10.31 13.25 15.76
N ASN A 274 -11.49 13.83 15.99
CA ASN A 274 -12.72 13.09 16.09
C ASN A 274 -13.85 13.78 15.30
N ALA A 275 -14.80 13.00 14.82
CA ALA A 275 -16.02 13.50 14.22
C ALA A 275 -17.23 12.86 14.88
N SER A 276 -18.28 13.65 15.10
CA SER A 276 -19.57 13.16 15.58
C SER A 276 -20.65 13.39 14.52
N THR A 277 -21.50 12.39 14.32
CA THR A 277 -22.62 12.44 13.36
C THR A 277 -23.64 13.52 13.69
N SER A 278 -23.71 13.94 14.97
CA SER A 278 -24.71 14.90 15.43
C SER A 278 -24.31 16.37 15.26
N PHE A 279 -23.01 16.70 15.15
CA PHE A 279 -22.60 18.11 15.31
C PHE A 279 -21.33 18.56 14.58
N SER A 280 -20.15 18.00 14.90
CA SER A 280 -18.88 18.65 14.55
C SER A 280 -17.69 17.74 14.37
N ILE A 281 -16.65 18.29 13.74
CA ILE A 281 -15.28 17.77 13.71
C ILE A 281 -14.46 18.56 14.73
N GLY A 282 -13.78 17.86 15.63
CA GLY A 282 -12.79 18.42 16.54
C GLY A 282 -11.41 17.92 16.19
N VAL A 283 -10.41 18.82 16.16
CA VAL A 283 -9.01 18.45 15.91
C VAL A 283 -8.11 19.14 16.92
N ILE A 284 -7.20 18.37 17.51
CA ILE A 284 -6.14 18.84 18.40
C ILE A 284 -4.81 18.50 17.75
N VAL A 285 -3.89 19.47 17.75
CA VAL A 285 -2.50 19.31 17.29
C VAL A 285 -1.61 20.04 18.28
N SER A 286 -0.82 19.31 19.06
CA SER A 286 -0.06 19.81 20.21
C SER A 286 -1.00 20.50 21.23
N SER A 287 -0.67 21.71 21.67
CA SER A 287 -1.56 22.53 22.51
C SER A 287 -2.68 23.22 21.75
N ARG A 288 -2.66 23.16 20.41
CA ARG A 288 -3.55 23.92 19.54
C ARG A 288 -4.77 23.10 19.15
N TRP A 289 -5.91 23.75 18.95
CA TRP A 289 -7.16 23.05 18.64
C TRP A 289 -8.01 23.80 17.63
N CYS A 290 -8.92 23.08 16.96
CA CYS A 290 -9.99 23.69 16.19
C CYS A 290 -11.27 22.84 16.22
N GLN A 291 -12.39 23.50 15.94
CA GLN A 291 -13.71 22.88 15.91
C GLN A 291 -14.47 23.36 14.66
N ARG A 292 -15.10 22.43 13.95
CA ARG A 292 -15.87 22.70 12.74
C ARG A 292 -17.26 22.11 12.85
N ARG A 293 -18.27 22.90 12.52
CA ARG A 293 -19.66 22.45 12.53
C ARG A 293 -20.12 22.15 11.11
N PHE A 294 -20.86 21.07 10.95
CA PHE A 294 -21.49 20.75 9.66
C PHE A 294 -22.64 21.70 9.35
N LYS A 295 -22.80 22.01 8.06
CA LYS A 295 -23.98 22.68 7.52
C LYS A 295 -25.10 21.65 7.30
N GLU A 296 -26.33 22.14 7.23
CA GLU A 296 -27.47 21.29 6.89
C GLU A 296 -27.27 20.65 5.51
N GLY A 297 -27.53 19.34 5.41
CA GLY A 297 -27.35 18.59 4.16
C GLY A 297 -25.91 18.23 3.80
N TRP A 298 -24.96 18.31 4.74
CA TRP A 298 -23.53 17.99 4.49
C TRP A 298 -23.31 16.57 3.93
N GLU A 299 -24.18 15.61 4.24
CA GLU A 299 -24.13 14.23 3.74
C GLU A 299 -24.23 14.16 2.21
N GLY A 300 -24.90 15.14 1.59
CA GLY A 300 -25.04 15.22 0.14
C GLY A 300 -25.90 14.09 -0.48
N PRO A 301 -25.88 13.96 -1.81
CA PRO A 301 -26.65 12.95 -2.55
C PRO A 301 -26.09 11.53 -2.32
N LYS A 302 -26.88 10.50 -2.68
CA LYS A 302 -26.43 9.10 -2.60
C LYS A 302 -25.30 8.80 -3.60
N PRO A 303 -24.30 7.97 -3.22
CA PRO A 303 -24.08 7.45 -1.87
C PRO A 303 -23.72 8.59 -0.91
N HIS A 304 -24.27 8.61 0.31
CA HIS A 304 -24.06 9.71 1.25
C HIS A 304 -22.63 9.73 1.78
N ARG A 305 -22.14 10.91 2.16
CA ARG A 305 -20.92 11.04 2.96
C ARG A 305 -21.17 10.44 4.34
N THR A 306 -20.23 9.63 4.81
CA THR A 306 -20.33 8.91 6.08
C THR A 306 -19.52 9.60 7.16
N ILE A 307 -19.66 9.14 8.41
CA ILE A 307 -18.79 9.59 9.51
C ILE A 307 -17.30 9.31 9.22
N ALA A 308 -16.99 8.23 8.51
CA ALA A 308 -15.62 7.92 8.10
C ALA A 308 -15.06 8.99 7.13
N TRP A 309 -15.90 9.58 6.28
CA TRP A 309 -15.48 10.74 5.47
C TRP A 309 -15.18 11.95 6.36
N ALA A 310 -16.02 12.23 7.36
CA ALA A 310 -15.82 13.35 8.28
C ALA A 310 -14.51 13.22 9.10
N GLU A 311 -14.18 12.03 9.57
CA GLU A 311 -12.89 11.77 10.24
C GLU A 311 -11.71 11.89 9.27
N THR A 312 -11.90 11.49 8.01
CA THR A 312 -10.88 11.71 6.97
C THR A 312 -10.67 13.22 6.76
N VAL A 313 -11.74 14.03 6.77
CA VAL A 313 -11.63 15.51 6.75
C VAL A 313 -10.91 16.03 8.00
N ALA A 314 -11.06 15.41 9.16
CA ALA A 314 -10.33 15.78 10.38
C ALA A 314 -8.80 15.68 10.19
N ILE A 315 -8.32 14.69 9.44
CA ILE A 315 -6.90 14.58 9.06
C ILE A 315 -6.49 15.75 8.19
N ARG A 316 -7.28 16.07 7.16
CA ARG A 316 -6.98 17.22 6.29
C ARG A 316 -6.89 18.51 7.08
N ILE A 317 -7.82 18.72 8.01
CA ILE A 317 -7.83 19.87 8.91
C ILE A 317 -6.54 19.91 9.75
N GLY A 318 -6.10 18.79 10.31
CA GLY A 318 -4.83 18.72 11.05
C GLY A 318 -3.63 19.11 10.20
N ILE A 319 -3.57 18.68 8.93
CA ILE A 319 -2.51 19.08 7.99
C ILE A 319 -2.56 20.58 7.70
N LEU A 320 -3.76 21.15 7.53
CA LEU A 320 -3.94 22.60 7.36
C LEU A 320 -3.51 23.37 8.62
N MET A 321 -3.76 22.84 9.82
CA MET A 321 -3.26 23.44 11.07
C MET A 321 -1.73 23.43 11.13
N LEU A 322 -1.10 22.30 10.75
CA LEU A 322 0.36 22.17 10.71
C LEU A 322 0.99 23.17 9.74
N HIS A 323 0.33 23.47 8.62
CA HIS A 323 0.79 24.46 7.67
C HIS A 323 0.88 25.88 8.26
N GLU A 324 0.08 26.19 9.27
CA GLU A 324 0.11 27.49 9.97
C GLU A 324 1.21 27.58 11.04
N PHE A 325 1.89 26.48 11.36
CA PHE A 325 2.88 26.45 12.43
C PHE A 325 4.28 26.75 11.88
N SER A 326 4.88 27.86 12.34
CA SER A 326 6.19 28.33 11.87
C SER A 326 7.36 27.37 12.13
N TRP A 327 7.23 26.44 13.08
CA TRP A 327 8.27 25.45 13.40
C TRP A 327 8.18 24.19 12.53
N VAL A 328 7.08 23.99 11.81
CA VAL A 328 6.90 22.80 10.95
C VAL A 328 7.78 22.96 9.71
N VAL A 329 8.78 22.11 9.60
CA VAL A 329 9.68 22.07 8.45
C VAL A 329 9.32 20.93 7.51
N ARG A 330 9.70 21.08 6.24
CA ARG A 330 9.44 20.09 5.19
C ARG A 330 10.19 18.78 5.47
N GLY A 331 9.54 17.66 5.20
CA GLY A 331 10.09 16.31 5.34
C GLY A 331 9.84 15.65 6.71
N LEU A 332 9.19 16.34 7.65
CA LEU A 332 8.79 15.75 8.93
C LEU A 332 7.71 14.67 8.75
N ASN A 333 7.74 13.68 9.63
CA ASN A 333 6.72 12.65 9.73
C ASN A 333 5.94 12.80 11.04
N PHE A 334 4.66 13.12 10.98
CA PHE A 334 3.83 13.33 12.17
C PHE A 334 2.99 12.12 12.51
N VAL A 335 2.89 11.80 13.81
CA VAL A 335 1.98 10.78 14.30
C VAL A 335 0.55 11.31 14.33
N ILE A 336 -0.40 10.57 13.77
CA ILE A 336 -1.84 10.82 13.87
C ILE A 336 -2.47 9.72 14.72
N TRP A 337 -3.10 10.08 15.83
CA TRP A 337 -3.91 9.17 16.62
C TRP A 337 -5.35 9.13 16.11
N THR A 338 -5.85 7.92 15.87
CA THR A 338 -7.24 7.68 15.45
C THR A 338 -7.83 6.51 16.25
N ASP A 339 -9.07 6.67 16.70
CA ASP A 339 -9.88 5.61 17.30
C ASP A 339 -10.79 4.92 16.28
N ASN A 340 -10.92 5.46 15.06
CA ASN A 340 -11.64 4.81 13.95
C ASN A 340 -10.74 3.86 13.14
N THR A 341 -11.22 2.64 12.97
CA THR A 341 -10.55 1.54 12.26
C THR A 341 -10.54 1.74 10.75
N THR A 342 -11.56 2.40 10.19
CA THR A 342 -11.62 2.80 8.78
C THR A 342 -10.52 3.79 8.48
N THR A 343 -10.37 4.82 9.30
CA THR A 343 -9.37 5.87 9.12
C THR A 343 -7.94 5.32 9.22
N GLU A 344 -7.67 4.44 10.20
CA GLU A 344 -6.41 3.68 10.26
C GLU A 344 -6.22 2.83 8.99
N SER A 345 -7.22 2.03 8.60
CA SER A 345 -7.12 1.17 7.43
C SER A 345 -6.88 1.96 6.14
N VAL A 346 -7.41 3.17 6.04
CA VAL A 346 -7.21 4.07 4.90
C VAL A 346 -5.82 4.69 4.94
N LEU A 347 -5.32 5.08 6.11
CA LEU A 347 -3.96 5.59 6.26
C LEU A 347 -2.91 4.51 5.94
N VAL A 348 -3.13 3.27 6.40
CA VAL A 348 -2.24 2.12 6.18
C VAL A 348 -2.36 1.57 4.76
N ALA A 349 -3.57 1.25 4.31
CA ALA A 349 -3.81 0.63 3.01
C ALA A 349 -3.88 1.65 1.85
N ARG A 350 -3.92 2.95 2.16
CA ARG A 350 -4.07 4.08 1.22
C ARG A 350 -5.28 3.98 0.30
N LYS A 351 -6.32 3.27 0.76
CA LYS A 351 -7.56 3.03 0.01
C LYS A 351 -8.73 2.70 0.95
N SER A 352 -9.93 3.10 0.55
CA SER A 352 -11.21 2.75 1.18
C SER A 352 -12.14 2.03 0.20
N ARG A 353 -13.19 1.38 0.71
CA ARG A 353 -14.34 0.98 -0.14
C ARG A 353 -15.32 2.14 -0.37
N ASP A 354 -15.31 3.14 0.50
CA ASP A 354 -16.14 4.33 0.40
C ASP A 354 -15.54 5.32 -0.63
N THR A 355 -16.33 5.70 -1.62
CA THR A 355 -15.89 6.61 -2.69
C THR A 355 -15.54 7.99 -2.14
N HIS A 356 -16.34 8.56 -1.24
CA HIS A 356 -16.08 9.89 -0.68
C HIS A 356 -14.82 9.91 0.16
N VAL A 357 -14.58 8.86 0.95
CA VAL A 357 -13.33 8.70 1.70
C VAL A 357 -12.13 8.63 0.77
N ASN A 358 -12.22 7.91 -0.35
CA ASN A 358 -11.12 7.87 -1.32
C ASN A 358 -10.86 9.21 -1.99
N GLU A 359 -11.90 9.96 -2.35
CA GLU A 359 -11.75 11.27 -2.97
C GLU A 359 -11.18 12.30 -1.98
N GLU A 360 -11.62 12.29 -0.71
CA GLU A 360 -10.98 13.12 0.32
C GLU A 360 -9.53 12.70 0.56
N TRP A 361 -9.25 11.39 0.56
CA TRP A 361 -7.89 10.87 0.70
C TRP A 361 -6.98 11.32 -0.45
N LYS A 362 -7.47 11.32 -1.69
CA LYS A 362 -6.74 11.88 -2.85
C LYS A 362 -6.36 13.35 -2.62
N ILE A 363 -7.27 14.15 -2.05
CA ILE A 363 -6.99 15.55 -1.73
C ILE A 363 -5.96 15.67 -0.60
N ILE A 364 -6.05 14.84 0.44
CA ILE A 364 -5.03 14.77 1.50
C ILE A 364 -3.67 14.40 0.94
N GLN A 365 -3.60 13.43 0.04
CA GLN A 365 -2.36 13.03 -0.61
C GLN A 365 -1.77 14.17 -1.44
N ALA A 366 -2.60 14.91 -2.18
CA ALA A 366 -2.17 16.10 -2.91
C ALA A 366 -1.58 17.16 -1.95
N LEU A 367 -2.28 17.41 -0.84
CA LEU A 367 -1.84 18.37 0.17
C LEU A 367 -0.51 17.94 0.80
N LEU A 368 -0.35 16.67 1.17
CA LEU A 368 0.90 16.12 1.72
C LEU A 368 2.08 16.27 0.77
N VAL A 369 1.87 16.10 -0.55
CA VAL A 369 2.89 16.36 -1.57
C VAL A 369 3.26 17.84 -1.62
N GLU A 370 2.26 18.72 -1.57
CA GLU A 370 2.44 20.18 -1.62
C GLU A 370 3.20 20.70 -0.40
N VAL A 371 2.79 20.31 0.82
CA VAL A 371 3.46 20.72 2.06
C VAL A 371 4.73 19.92 2.36
N GLN A 372 4.99 18.87 1.58
CA GLN A 372 6.11 17.93 1.74
C GLN A 372 6.17 17.30 3.15
N LEU A 373 5.04 16.85 3.68
CA LEU A 373 4.94 16.18 4.99
C LEU A 373 4.59 14.70 4.84
N TYR A 374 4.96 13.91 5.84
CA TYR A 374 4.54 12.52 6.00
C TYR A 374 3.65 12.40 7.25
N VAL A 375 2.78 11.39 7.24
CA VAL A 375 1.91 11.09 8.37
C VAL A 375 1.90 9.59 8.64
N THR A 376 2.07 9.20 9.91
CA THR A 376 1.96 7.82 10.38
C THR A 376 0.70 7.66 11.24
N PRO A 377 -0.25 6.77 10.88
CA PRO A 377 -1.37 6.43 11.76
C PRO A 377 -0.93 5.64 13.00
N LYS A 378 -1.50 5.95 14.17
CA LYS A 378 -1.47 5.12 15.38
C LYS A 378 -2.86 5.01 16.00
N ARG A 379 -3.05 3.94 16.79
CA ARG A 379 -4.32 3.60 17.43
C ARG A 379 -4.41 4.11 18.85
N VAL A 380 -5.44 4.88 19.14
CA VAL A 380 -5.83 5.26 20.50
C VAL A 380 -7.16 4.60 20.85
N VAL A 381 -7.37 4.28 22.13
CA VAL A 381 -8.68 3.83 22.62
C VAL A 381 -9.61 5.04 22.64
N SER A 382 -10.86 4.88 22.20
CA SER A 382 -11.81 6.01 22.08
C SER A 382 -11.95 6.84 23.38
N LYS A 383 -11.88 6.19 24.55
CA LYS A 383 -11.90 6.86 25.87
C LYS A 383 -10.71 7.81 26.11
N GLU A 384 -9.59 7.60 25.43
CA GLU A 384 -8.36 8.39 25.52
C GLU A 384 -8.26 9.41 24.38
N ASN A 385 -9.27 9.49 23.50
CA ASN A 385 -9.33 10.45 22.41
C ASN A 385 -9.63 11.86 22.95
N GLY A 386 -8.58 12.67 23.09
CA GLY A 386 -8.70 14.05 23.58
C GLY A 386 -9.58 14.97 22.73
N ALA A 387 -9.86 14.62 21.46
CA ALA A 387 -10.73 15.42 20.58
C ALA A 387 -12.22 15.05 20.71
N ASP A 388 -12.59 14.07 21.53
CA ASP A 388 -13.99 13.62 21.65
C ASP A 388 -14.92 14.72 22.16
N SER A 389 -14.51 15.44 23.20
CA SER A 389 -15.25 16.59 23.75
C SER A 389 -15.48 17.69 22.72
N LEU A 390 -14.46 18.00 21.91
CA LEU A 390 -14.53 18.99 20.83
C LEU A 390 -15.50 18.56 19.72
N SER A 391 -15.56 17.27 19.38
CA SER A 391 -16.51 16.77 18.38
C SER A 391 -17.97 16.81 18.86
N HIS A 392 -18.19 16.83 20.19
CA HIS A 392 -19.49 16.91 20.86
C HIS A 392 -19.83 18.31 21.39
N SER A 393 -19.35 19.37 20.73
CA SER A 393 -19.65 20.78 21.03
C SER A 393 -19.08 21.36 22.35
N SER A 394 -18.24 20.61 23.08
CA SER A 394 -17.64 21.10 24.34
C SER A 394 -16.23 21.64 24.11
N GLN A 395 -16.03 22.93 24.42
CA GLN A 395 -14.72 23.58 24.41
C GLN A 395 -14.06 23.61 25.80
N ASN A 396 -14.69 22.97 26.80
CA ASN A 396 -14.23 22.99 28.18
C ASN A 396 -12.85 22.35 28.31
N GLY A 397 -11.90 23.09 28.89
CA GLY A 397 -10.51 22.66 29.06
C GLY A 397 -9.54 23.15 27.98
N HIS A 398 -10.03 23.87 26.95
CA HIS A 398 -9.18 24.45 25.91
C HIS A 398 -9.14 25.98 25.98
N HIS A 399 -7.94 26.57 25.92
CA HIS A 399 -7.80 28.03 25.91
C HIS A 399 -8.14 28.62 24.54
N VAL A 400 -8.88 29.72 24.52
CA VAL A 400 -9.29 30.42 23.27
C VAL A 400 -8.09 30.91 22.48
N SER A 401 -7.00 31.31 23.15
CA SER A 401 -5.74 31.73 22.53
C SER A 401 -5.04 30.62 21.74
N ASP A 402 -5.36 29.36 22.04
CA ASP A 402 -4.77 28.19 21.39
C ASP A 402 -5.58 27.71 20.18
N ARG A 403 -6.69 28.39 19.88
CA ARG A 403 -7.55 28.05 18.75
C ARG A 403 -6.88 28.44 17.42
N VAL A 404 -6.88 27.51 16.47
CA VAL A 404 -6.33 27.73 15.12
C VAL A 404 -7.43 28.11 14.14
N TRP A 405 -7.24 29.27 13.53
CA TRP A 405 -8.06 29.78 12.45
C TRP A 405 -7.30 29.63 11.13
N PHE A 406 -7.95 29.01 10.15
CA PHE A 406 -7.43 28.85 8.79
C PHE A 406 -8.59 29.03 7.81
N CYS A 407 -8.27 29.40 6.57
CA CYS A 407 -9.24 29.49 5.49
C CYS A 407 -9.78 28.09 5.17
N ILE A 408 -11.10 27.89 5.33
CA ILE A 408 -11.71 26.62 4.97
C ILE A 408 -11.62 26.46 3.44
N PRO A 409 -11.04 25.37 2.93
CA PRO A 409 -10.93 25.15 1.48
C PRO A 409 -12.29 25.24 0.77
N ASP A 410 -12.30 25.73 -0.47
CA ASP A 410 -13.52 25.97 -1.25
C ASP A 410 -14.42 24.74 -1.41
N ASN A 411 -13.84 23.54 -1.41
CA ASN A 411 -14.61 22.30 -1.50
C ASN A 411 -15.27 21.87 -0.17
N LEU A 412 -14.79 22.41 0.96
CA LEU A 412 -15.32 22.15 2.31
C LEU A 412 -16.20 23.30 2.82
N SER A 413 -16.00 24.52 2.35
CA SER A 413 -16.78 25.70 2.77
C SER A 413 -18.30 25.55 2.56
N PRO A 414 -18.83 24.81 1.57
CA PRO A 414 -20.26 24.54 1.45
C PRO A 414 -20.78 23.50 2.45
N LEU A 415 -19.89 22.75 3.10
CA LEU A 415 -20.22 21.61 3.97
C LEU A 415 -20.03 21.90 5.45
N LEU A 416 -19.10 22.80 5.80
CA LEU A 416 -18.74 23.09 7.18
C LEU A 416 -18.34 24.55 7.38
N PHE A 417 -18.41 25.00 8.63
CA PHE A 417 -17.99 26.34 9.06
C PHE A 417 -17.28 26.28 10.42
N HIS A 418 -16.58 27.36 10.78
CA HIS A 418 -15.95 27.49 12.09
C HIS A 418 -17.03 27.57 13.19
N ALA A 419 -16.94 26.68 14.19
CA ALA A 419 -17.94 26.58 15.27
C ALA A 419 -17.77 27.64 16.36
#